data_AF-A0A924D3T8-F1
#
_entry.id   AF-A0A924D3T8-F1
#
_cell.length_a   1.000
_cell.length_b   1.000
_cell.length_c   1.000
_cell.angle_alpha   90.00
_cell.angle_beta   90.00
_cell.angle_gamma   90.00
#
_symmetry.space_group_name_H-M   'P 1'
#
loop_
_entity.id
_entity.type
_entity.pdbx_description
1 polymer ?
#
loop_
_entity_poly.entity_id
_entity_poly.type
_entity_poly.pdbx_seq_one_letter_code
_entity_poly.pdbx_strand_id
1 'polypeptide(L)'
;MRKSKVSELSYDDRERIITLALEERNPFEIIKKDFQLSEQEVLGVMKKKLTADKFEVWKKKAMASKPKPKAPKIDDFDEDLDGKYYIKNKLD
;
A
#
# COMPACT_ATOMS: atom_id res chain seq x y z
N MET A 1 24.69 -6.18 -0.14
CA MET A 1 23.62 -6.43 -1.12
C MET A 1 22.49 -7.16 -0.40
N ARG A 2 21.30 -6.58 -0.26
CA ARG A 2 20.15 -7.34 0.25
C ARG A 2 19.74 -8.31 -0.86
N LYS A 3 19.86 -9.61 -0.63
CA LYS A 3 19.32 -10.62 -1.55
C LYS A 3 17.82 -10.40 -1.64
N SER A 4 17.29 -10.32 -2.85
CA SER A 4 15.85 -10.25 -3.10
C SER A 4 15.22 -11.58 -2.66
N LYS A 5 14.23 -11.55 -1.75
CA LYS A 5 13.50 -12.79 -1.34
C LYS A 5 12.91 -13.53 -2.54
N VAL A 6 12.64 -12.81 -3.64
CA VAL A 6 12.11 -13.36 -4.89
C VAL A 6 13.03 -14.42 -5.54
N SER A 7 14.35 -14.39 -5.31
CA SER A 7 15.26 -15.40 -5.86
C SER A 7 15.19 -16.75 -5.14
N GLU A 8 14.68 -16.79 -3.91
CA GLU A 8 14.56 -18.00 -3.09
C GLU A 8 13.20 -18.71 -3.27
N LEU A 9 12.28 -18.10 -4.01
CA LEU A 9 10.96 -18.65 -4.28
C LEU A 9 10.98 -19.73 -5.36
N SER A 10 10.17 -20.77 -5.16
CA SER A 10 9.94 -21.80 -6.17
C SER A 10 9.24 -21.24 -7.41
N TYR A 11 9.22 -22.03 -8.48
CA TYR A 11 8.39 -21.72 -9.64
C TYR A 11 6.90 -21.62 -9.23
N ASP A 12 6.43 -22.57 -8.41
CA ASP A 12 5.03 -22.62 -7.95
C ASP A 12 4.63 -21.37 -7.14
N ASP A 13 5.50 -20.95 -6.21
CA ASP A 13 5.29 -19.73 -5.43
C ASP A 13 5.17 -18.50 -6.33
N ARG A 14 6.00 -18.41 -7.38
CA ARG A 14 5.94 -17.30 -8.33
C ARG A 14 4.63 -17.29 -9.11
N GLU A 15 4.17 -18.43 -9.58
CA GLU A 15 2.88 -18.54 -10.27
C GLU A 15 1.73 -18.18 -9.32
N ARG A 16 1.77 -18.63 -8.07
CA ARG A 16 0.78 -18.28 -7.04
C ARG A 16 0.76 -16.78 -6.76
N ILE A 17 1.92 -16.14 -6.66
CA ILE A 17 2.05 -14.69 -6.51
C ILE A 17 1.41 -13.96 -7.70
N ILE A 18 1.61 -14.43 -8.92
CA ILE A 18 1.04 -13.80 -10.13
C ILE A 18 -0.48 -13.96 -10.15
N THR A 19 -0.99 -15.14 -9.83
CA THR A 19 -2.43 -15.40 -9.73
C THR A 19 -3.08 -14.49 -8.69
N LEU A 20 -2.51 -14.45 -7.48
CA LEU A 20 -2.96 -13.53 -6.43
C LEU A 20 -2.87 -12.07 -6.89
N ALA A 21 -1.79 -11.70 -7.57
CA ALA A 21 -1.63 -10.35 -8.08
C ALA A 21 -2.75 -9.94 -9.06
N LEU A 22 -3.24 -10.87 -9.90
CA LEU A 22 -4.24 -10.60 -10.91
C LEU A 22 -5.69 -10.68 -10.41
N GLU A 23 -5.99 -11.60 -9.50
CA GLU A 23 -7.35 -11.86 -9.02
C GLU A 23 -7.71 -11.03 -7.78
N GLU A 24 -6.73 -10.78 -6.91
CA GLU A 24 -7.01 -10.10 -5.65
C GLU A 24 -7.14 -8.58 -5.81
N ARG A 25 -8.05 -8.02 -5.00
CA ARG A 25 -8.22 -6.57 -4.93
C ARG A 25 -7.06 -5.91 -4.21
N ASN A 26 -6.51 -6.56 -3.17
CA ASN A 26 -5.36 -6.07 -2.41
C ASN A 26 -4.18 -7.07 -2.43
N PRO A 27 -3.55 -7.25 -3.60
CA PRO A 27 -2.55 -8.29 -3.78
C PRO A 27 -1.31 -8.04 -2.91
N PHE A 28 -0.96 -6.77 -2.68
CA PHE A 28 0.21 -6.40 -1.91
C PHE A 28 0.14 -6.88 -0.45
N GLU A 29 -1.01 -6.74 0.21
CA GLU A 29 -1.17 -7.16 1.60
C GLU A 29 -1.20 -8.69 1.73
N ILE A 30 -1.89 -9.38 0.82
CA ILE A 30 -1.98 -10.85 0.84
C ILE A 30 -0.61 -11.46 0.59
N ILE A 31 0.09 -10.99 -0.45
CA ILE A 31 1.42 -11.49 -0.80
C ILE A 31 2.44 -11.15 0.30
N LYS A 32 2.29 -9.99 0.96
CA LYS A 32 3.12 -9.65 2.13
C LYS A 32 2.83 -10.54 3.34
N LYS A 33 1.58 -10.95 3.56
CA LYS A 33 1.22 -11.84 4.67
C LYS A 33 1.76 -13.26 4.44
N ASP A 34 1.57 -13.80 3.24
CA ASP A 34 1.91 -15.19 2.94
C ASP A 34 3.40 -15.38 2.60
N PHE A 35 3.96 -14.50 1.78
CA PHE A 35 5.33 -14.61 1.26
C PHE A 35 6.30 -13.61 1.88
N GLN A 36 5.82 -12.70 2.74
CA GLN A 36 6.65 -11.65 3.36
C GLN A 36 7.46 -10.85 2.35
N LEU A 37 6.86 -10.64 1.17
CA LEU A 37 7.40 -9.82 0.11
C LEU A 37 6.93 -8.38 0.27
N SER A 38 7.81 -7.46 -0.11
CA SER A 38 7.49 -6.03 -0.12
C SER A 38 6.76 -5.66 -1.41
N GLU A 39 5.99 -4.57 -1.40
CA GLU A 39 5.31 -4.04 -2.60
C GLU A 39 6.26 -3.92 -3.80
N GLN A 40 7.50 -3.46 -3.57
CA GLN A 40 8.52 -3.31 -4.61
C GLN A 40 8.90 -4.64 -5.28
N GLU A 41 8.99 -5.72 -4.51
CA GLU A 41 9.34 -7.05 -5.02
C GLU A 41 8.19 -7.58 -5.90
N VAL A 42 6.95 -7.43 -5.46
CA VAL A 42 5.75 -7.83 -6.22
C VAL A 42 5.62 -7.01 -7.50
N LEU A 43 5.86 -5.69 -7.43
CA LEU A 43 5.91 -4.82 -8.61
C LEU A 43 6.99 -5.29 -9.60
N GLY A 44 8.16 -5.71 -9.11
CA GLY A 44 9.22 -6.27 -9.93
C GLY A 44 8.82 -7.56 -10.63
N VAL A 45 8.12 -8.47 -9.94
CA VAL A 45 7.59 -9.72 -10.52
C VAL A 45 6.56 -9.40 -11.60
N MET A 46 5.59 -8.55 -11.31
CA MET A 46 4.51 -8.20 -12.24
C MET A 46 5.01 -7.41 -13.45
N LYS A 47 6.01 -6.54 -13.27
CA LYS A 47 6.66 -5.80 -14.37
C LYS A 47 7.40 -6.72 -15.34
N LYS A 48 7.91 -7.87 -14.88
CA LYS A 48 8.54 -8.88 -15.73
C LYS A 48 7.52 -9.78 -16.45
N LYS A 49 6.33 -9.96 -15.87
CA LYS A 49 5.28 -10.83 -16.42
C LYS A 49 4.32 -10.09 -17.37
N LEU A 50 4.02 -8.83 -17.12
CA LEU A 50 3.11 -8.02 -17.93
C LEU A 50 3.86 -7.06 -18.86
N THR A 51 3.23 -6.72 -19.98
CA THR A 51 3.65 -5.59 -20.82
C THR A 51 3.42 -4.26 -20.08
N ALA A 52 4.22 -3.24 -20.41
CA ALA A 52 4.18 -1.94 -19.73
C ALA A 52 2.76 -1.35 -19.61
N ASP A 53 1.99 -1.39 -20.70
CA ASP A 53 0.61 -0.90 -20.76
C ASP A 53 -0.32 -1.62 -19.75
N LYS A 54 -0.32 -2.97 -19.77
CA LYS A 54 -1.10 -3.79 -18.84
C LYS A 54 -0.64 -3.61 -17.39
N PHE A 55 0.66 -3.45 -17.18
CA PHE A 55 1.24 -3.22 -15.86
C PHE A 55 0.76 -1.89 -15.27
N GLU A 56 0.70 -0.82 -16.05
CA GLU A 56 0.19 0.48 -15.60
C GLU A 56 -1.28 0.40 -15.18
N VAL A 57 -2.13 -0.25 -15.98
CA VAL A 57 -3.55 -0.45 -15.67
C VAL A 57 -3.71 -1.30 -14.41
N TRP A 58 -2.99 -2.41 -14.32
CA TRP A 58 -3.02 -3.28 -13.14
C TRP A 58 -2.55 -2.55 -11.88
N LYS A 59 -1.43 -1.82 -11.96
CA LYS A 59 -0.87 -1.05 -10.84
C LYS A 59 -1.87 -0.02 -10.33
N LYS A 60 -2.56 0.70 -11.23
CA LYS A 60 -3.64 1.62 -10.85
C LYS A 60 -4.74 0.92 -10.07
N LYS A 61 -5.19 -0.26 -10.52
CA LYS A 61 -6.22 -1.05 -9.82
C LYS A 61 -5.74 -1.55 -8.45
N ALA A 62 -4.55 -2.15 -8.39
CA ALA A 62 -3.96 -2.69 -7.16
C ALA A 62 -3.70 -1.59 -6.11
N MET A 63 -3.30 -0.40 -6.54
CA MET A 63 -3.09 0.74 -5.64
C MET A 63 -4.40 1.45 -5.25
N ALA A 64 -5.40 1.50 -6.13
CA ALA A 64 -6.70 2.08 -5.83
C ALA A 64 -7.47 1.31 -4.74
N SER A 65 -7.14 0.03 -4.53
CA SER A 65 -7.73 -0.77 -3.45
C SER A 65 -7.09 -0.55 -2.08
N LYS A 66 -6.11 0.37 -1.96
CA LYS A 66 -5.65 0.80 -0.62
C LYS A 66 -6.85 1.45 0.09
N PRO A 67 -7.32 0.91 1.23
CA PRO A 67 -8.40 1.55 1.97
C PRO A 67 -7.96 2.99 2.26
N LYS A 68 -8.89 3.94 2.09
CA LYS A 68 -8.65 5.33 2.51
C LYS A 68 -8.07 5.27 3.93
N PRO A 69 -6.96 5.99 4.22
CA PRO A 69 -6.49 6.09 5.59
C PRO A 69 -7.70 6.52 6.41
N LYS A 70 -8.07 5.69 7.41
CA LYS A 70 -9.11 6.07 8.36
C LYS A 70 -8.71 7.44 8.86
N ALA A 71 -9.61 8.42 8.73
CA ALA A 71 -9.36 9.76 9.23
C ALA A 71 -8.80 9.61 10.65
N PRO A 72 -7.70 10.32 10.99
CA PRO A 72 -7.18 10.27 12.35
C PRO A 72 -8.37 10.56 13.25
N LYS A 73 -8.69 9.61 14.14
CA LYS A 73 -9.55 9.90 15.27
C LYS A 73 -8.77 10.94 16.05
N ILE A 74 -9.10 12.20 15.83
CA ILE A 74 -8.92 13.21 16.86
C ILE A 74 -9.71 12.67 18.04
N ASP A 75 -9.00 12.01 18.96
CA ASP A 75 -9.48 11.89 20.33
C ASP A 75 -9.86 13.31 20.74
N ASP A 76 -11.12 13.45 21.15
CA ASP A 76 -11.74 14.67 21.63
C ASP A 76 -11.05 15.05 22.95
N PHE A 77 -9.83 15.58 22.81
CA PHE A 77 -8.97 15.97 23.91
C PHE A 77 -9.51 17.28 24.48
N ASP A 78 -10.30 17.13 25.54
CA ASP A 78 -10.78 18.11 26.51
C ASP A 78 -11.49 19.35 25.94
N GLU A 79 -12.82 19.31 26.05
CA GLU A 79 -13.78 20.41 25.90
C GLU A 79 -13.64 21.49 27.01
N ASP A 80 -12.43 21.80 27.50
CA ASP A 80 -12.26 22.64 28.71
C ASP A 80 -11.13 23.68 28.70
N LEU A 81 -10.58 24.07 27.53
CA LEU A 81 -9.69 25.25 27.46
C LEU A 81 -10.11 26.26 26.38
N ASP A 82 -11.11 27.08 26.76
CA ASP A 82 -11.33 28.49 26.42
C ASP A 82 -10.71 29.00 25.09
N GLY A 83 -11.46 28.84 24.00
CA GLY A 83 -11.16 29.39 22.67
C GLY A 83 -11.15 30.93 22.55
N LYS A 84 -11.00 31.68 23.65
CA LYS A 84 -11.00 33.15 23.64
C LYS A 84 -9.62 33.78 23.59
N TYR A 85 -8.54 33.01 23.77
CA TYR A 85 -7.21 33.60 23.90
C TYR A 85 -6.39 33.74 22.60
N TYR A 86 -6.80 33.15 21.48
CA TYR A 86 -6.01 33.16 20.24
C TYR A 86 -6.46 34.13 19.14
N ILE A 87 -7.51 34.92 19.37
CA ILE A 87 -8.07 35.81 18.34
C ILE A 87 -7.66 37.29 18.55
N LYS A 88 -7.07 37.67 19.70
CA LYS A 88 -6.83 39.09 20.04
C LYS A 88 -5.45 39.65 19.70
N ASN A 89 -4.59 38.95 18.93
CA ASN A 89 -3.27 39.50 18.59
C ASN A 89 -2.86 39.39 17.11
N LYS A 90 -3.83 39.34 16.19
CA LYS A 90 -3.58 39.58 14.77
C LYS A 90 -4.18 40.92 14.34
N LEU A 91 -3.28 41.90 14.25
CA LEU A 91 -3.26 43.05 13.34
C LEU A 91 -4.40 44.08 13.42
N ASP A 92 -3.98 45.28 13.87
CA ASP A 92 -4.51 46.63 13.61
C ASP A 92 -5.91 46.99 14.14
#